data_AF-A0A6I9X3G0-F1
#
_entry.id   AF-A0A6I9X3G0-F1
#
_cell.length_a   1.000
_cell.length_b   1.000
_cell.length_c   1.000
_cell.angle_alpha   90.00
_cell.angle_beta   90.00
_cell.angle_gamma   90.00
#
_symmetry.space_group_name_H-M   'P 1'
#
loop_
_entity.id
_entity.type
_entity.pdbx_description
1 polymer ?
#
loop_
_entity_poly.entity_id
_entity_poly.type
_entity_poly.pdbx_seq_one_letter_code
_entity_poly.pdbx_strand_id
1 'polypeptide(L)'
;MSLMGLSCGMDFDSEKAYRDVAWLGDCDEGCLALAELLGWKKELEELVKKEHAIIEAQSGQTVGVGAGAGQQPVKKQEQNPPSEKEKPAAKKEE
;
A
#
# COMPACT_ATOMS: atom_id res chain seq x y z
N MET A 1 -3.05 23.41 -23.42
CA MET A 1 -4.23 23.51 -22.54
C MET A 1 -4.54 22.12 -22.02
N SER A 2 -4.20 21.83 -20.76
CA SER A 2 -4.63 20.57 -20.12
C SER A 2 -6.14 20.59 -20.00
N LEU A 3 -6.80 19.59 -20.59
CA LEU A 3 -8.21 19.33 -20.42
C LEU A 3 -8.47 19.12 -18.92
N MET A 4 -9.31 19.97 -18.32
CA MET A 4 -9.67 19.89 -16.90
C MET A 4 -10.21 18.49 -16.58
N GLY A 5 -9.44 17.65 -15.88
CA GLY A 5 -9.94 16.38 -15.33
C GLY A 5 -9.09 15.12 -15.55
N LEU A 6 -7.95 15.15 -16.26
CA LEU A 6 -7.09 13.97 -16.47
C LEU A 6 -5.88 13.85 -15.52
N SER A 7 -5.98 14.39 -14.31
CA SER A 7 -5.01 14.20 -13.23
C SER A 7 -5.74 13.79 -11.95
N CYS A 8 -6.38 12.62 -11.98
CA CYS A 8 -7.20 12.09 -10.87
C CYS A 8 -6.51 10.96 -10.08
N GLY A 9 -5.17 10.90 -10.12
CA GLY A 9 -4.37 9.90 -9.40
C GLY A 9 -3.73 10.46 -8.13
N MET A 10 -3.00 9.60 -7.44
CA MET A 10 -2.12 10.01 -6.35
C MET A 10 -0.84 10.65 -6.92
N ASP A 11 -0.33 11.67 -6.25
CA ASP A 11 0.95 12.32 -6.58
C ASP A 11 1.91 12.27 -5.38
N PHE A 12 2.80 11.28 -5.42
CA PHE A 12 3.76 11.02 -4.34
C PHE A 12 5.10 11.71 -4.55
N ASP A 13 5.57 11.77 -5.81
CA ASP A 13 6.97 12.08 -6.12
C ASP A 13 7.14 13.27 -7.08
N SER A 14 6.07 13.89 -7.61
CA SER A 14 6.24 15.05 -8.48
C SER A 14 6.63 16.30 -7.69
N GLU A 15 7.22 17.28 -8.36
CA GLU A 15 7.51 18.61 -7.78
C GLU A 15 6.26 19.37 -7.30
N LYS A 16 5.06 18.88 -7.64
CA LYS A 16 3.77 19.44 -7.19
C LYS A 16 3.13 18.62 -6.07
N ALA A 17 3.75 17.53 -5.63
CA ALA A 17 3.22 16.70 -4.55
C ALA A 17 3.12 17.51 -3.26
N TYR A 18 1.94 17.50 -2.64
CA TYR A 18 1.69 18.31 -1.43
C TYR A 18 0.83 17.61 -0.36
N ARG A 19 0.28 16.43 -0.64
CA ARG A 19 -0.68 15.76 0.27
C ARG A 19 -0.65 14.24 0.27
N ASP A 20 -0.26 13.60 -0.82
CA ASP A 20 -0.36 12.14 -0.94
C ASP A 20 0.94 11.53 -0.41
N VAL A 21 0.83 10.54 0.48
CA VAL A 21 1.97 9.83 1.07
C VAL A 21 1.77 8.34 0.85
N ALA A 22 2.81 7.66 0.38
CA ALA A 22 2.86 6.22 0.26
C ALA A 22 3.85 5.64 1.27
N TRP A 23 3.35 4.82 2.20
CA TRP A 23 4.18 3.96 3.04
C TRP A 23 4.17 2.55 2.43
N LEU A 24 5.32 2.07 1.97
CA LEU A 24 5.44 0.80 1.26
C LEU A 24 5.96 -0.29 2.19
N GLY A 25 5.11 -1.28 2.48
CA GLY A 25 5.41 -2.42 3.34
C GLY A 25 4.15 -3.23 3.64
N ASP A 26 4.22 -4.12 4.62
CA ASP A 26 3.06 -4.89 5.08
C ASP A 26 2.04 -3.95 5.75
N CYS A 27 0.75 -4.15 5.47
CA CYS A 27 -0.32 -3.32 6.00
C CYS A 27 -0.32 -3.29 7.54
N ASP A 28 -0.06 -4.44 8.18
CA ASP A 28 -0.03 -4.55 9.64
C ASP A 28 1.12 -3.73 10.23
N GLU A 29 2.30 -3.77 9.62
CA GLU A 29 3.45 -2.98 10.05
C GLU A 29 3.19 -1.48 9.86
N GLY A 30 2.60 -1.09 8.73
CA GLY A 30 2.25 0.31 8.46
C GLY A 30 1.23 0.86 9.45
N CYS A 31 0.19 0.08 9.77
CA CYS A 31 -0.81 0.43 10.78
C CYS A 31 -0.20 0.53 12.18
N LEU A 32 0.67 -0.40 12.56
CA LEU A 32 1.36 -0.36 13.85
C LEU A 32 2.32 0.83 13.96
N ALA A 33 3.08 1.13 12.91
CA ALA A 33 3.97 2.28 12.86
C ALA A 33 3.19 3.60 12.98
N LEU A 34 2.07 3.73 12.27
CA LEU A 34 1.18 4.89 12.38
C LEU A 34 0.59 5.00 13.80
N ALA A 35 0.11 3.89 14.37
CA ALA A 35 -0.42 3.85 15.73
C ALA A 35 0.63 4.24 16.77
N GLU A 36 1.91 3.92 16.56
CA GLU A 36 3.00 4.34 17.44
C GLU A 36 3.18 5.85 17.46
N LEU A 37 3.20 6.49 16.28
CA LEU A 37 3.30 7.95 16.15
C LEU A 37 2.12 8.69 16.80
N LEU A 38 0.94 8.06 16.81
CA LEU A 38 -0.27 8.59 17.44
C LEU A 38 -0.37 8.25 18.94
N GLY A 39 0.51 7.40 19.47
CA GLY A 39 0.46 6.93 20.86
C GLY A 39 -0.60 5.85 21.13
N TRP A 40 -1.15 5.21 20.08
CA TRP A 40 -2.20 4.19 20.15
C TRP A 40 -1.68 2.74 20.09
N LYS A 41 -0.38 2.54 19.83
CA LYS A 41 0.19 1.21 19.60
C LYS A 41 -0.19 0.18 20.66
N LYS A 42 -0.01 0.52 21.94
CA LYS A 42 -0.30 -0.41 23.05
C LYS A 42 -1.78 -0.79 23.10
N GLU A 43 -2.66 0.19 22.94
CA GLU A 43 -4.11 -0.02 22.91
C GLU A 43 -4.52 -0.92 21.74
N LEU A 44 -3.96 -0.68 20.54
CA LEU A 44 -4.21 -1.48 19.34
C LEU A 44 -3.73 -2.93 19.51
N GLU A 45 -2.53 -3.14 20.06
CA GLU A 45 -2.01 -4.49 20.31
C GLU A 45 -2.85 -5.27 21.33
N GLU A 46 -3.31 -4.61 22.40
CA GLU A 46 -4.19 -5.22 23.41
C GLU A 46 -5.55 -5.60 22.81
N LEU A 47 -6.11 -4.73 21.97
CA LEU A 47 -7.36 -5.01 21.25
C LEU A 47 -7.22 -6.24 20.34
N VAL A 48 -6.20 -6.27 19.48
CA VAL A 48 -5.98 -7.39 18.55
C VAL A 48 -5.81 -8.72 19.29
N LYS A 49 -4.99 -8.75 20.35
CA LYS A 49 -4.78 -9.94 21.18
C LYS A 49 -6.09 -10.43 21.81
N LYS A 50 -6.88 -9.52 22.36
CA LYS A 50 -8.16 -9.85 23.00
C LYS A 50 -9.15 -10.43 22.00
N GLU A 51 -9.34 -9.77 20.85
CA GLU A 51 -10.34 -10.19 19.87
C GLU A 51 -9.94 -11.48 19.15
N HIS A 52 -8.64 -11.69 18.87
CA HIS A 52 -8.15 -12.98 18.36
C HIS A 52 -8.41 -14.12 19.36
N ALA A 53 -8.17 -13.91 20.65
CA ALA A 53 -8.48 -14.91 21.67
C ALA A 53 -9.99 -15.23 21.74
N ILE A 54 -10.86 -14.25 21.54
CA ILE A 54 -12.32 -14.45 21.48
C ILE A 54 -12.69 -15.29 20.25
N ILE A 55 -12.14 -14.96 19.08
CA ILE A 55 -12.39 -15.69 17.83
C ILE A 55 -11.88 -17.13 17.94
N GLU A 56 -10.68 -17.33 18.49
CA GLU A 56 -10.09 -18.66 18.69
C GLU A 56 -10.97 -19.51 19.62
N ALA A 57 -11.43 -18.95 20.75
CA ALA A 57 -12.32 -19.62 21.68
C ALA A 57 -13.69 -19.98 21.07
N GLN A 58 -14.17 -19.19 20.11
CA GLN A 58 -15.41 -19.44 19.37
C GLN A 58 -15.22 -20.44 18.22
N SER A 59 -14.11 -20.36 17.50
CA SER A 59 -13.77 -21.25 16.38
C SER A 59 -13.50 -22.69 16.81
N GLY A 60 -13.05 -22.89 18.07
CA GLY A 60 -12.98 -24.22 18.69
C GLY A 60 -14.34 -24.91 18.86
N GLN A 61 -15.45 -24.19 18.68
CA GLN A 61 -16.82 -24.71 18.78
C GLN A 61 -17.47 -24.96 17.41
N THR A 62 -16.87 -24.51 16.31
CA THR A 62 -17.42 -24.63 14.95
C THR A 62 -16.40 -25.24 14.00
N VAL A 63 -16.12 -26.54 14.17
CA VAL A 63 -15.43 -27.30 13.12
C VAL A 63 -16.38 -27.42 11.92
N GLY A 64 -16.16 -26.56 10.93
CA GLY A 64 -16.73 -26.66 9.60
C GLY A 64 -17.56 -25.45 9.19
N VAL A 65 -16.92 -24.38 8.71
CA VAL A 65 -16.94 -23.89 7.31
C VAL A 65 -15.83 -22.82 7.22
N GLY A 66 -14.95 -22.95 6.23
CA GLY A 66 -13.67 -22.25 6.21
C GLY A 66 -13.70 -20.74 5.97
N ALA A 67 -12.59 -20.12 6.36
CA ALA A 67 -12.07 -18.92 5.72
C ALA A 67 -10.54 -19.08 5.68
N GLY A 68 -10.02 -19.41 4.51
CA GLY A 68 -8.59 -19.48 4.28
C GLY A 68 -7.99 -18.10 4.50
N ALA A 69 -7.07 -18.02 5.46
CA ALA A 69 -6.07 -16.96 5.49
C ALA A 69 -5.37 -16.94 4.13
N GLY A 70 -5.43 -15.80 3.45
CA GLY A 70 -4.78 -15.59 2.17
C GLY A 70 -3.26 -15.71 2.32
N GLN A 71 -2.72 -16.90 2.06
CA GLN A 71 -1.35 -17.06 1.64
C GLN A 71 -1.36 -17.16 0.11
N GLN A 72 -1.25 -16.00 -0.54
CA GLN A 72 -0.84 -15.97 -1.95
C GLN A 72 0.66 -16.26 -2.01
N PRO A 73 1.12 -17.22 -2.82
CA PRO A 73 2.54 -17.41 -3.06
C PRO A 73 3.09 -16.21 -3.83
N VAL A 74 4.20 -15.66 -3.33
CA VAL A 74 4.97 -14.56 -3.91
C VAL A 74 5.31 -14.87 -5.37
N LYS A 75 4.61 -14.25 -6.32
CA LYS A 75 5.04 -14.19 -7.71
C LYS A 75 6.03 -13.02 -7.85
N LYS A 76 7.30 -13.40 -7.95
CA LYS A 76 8.42 -12.54 -8.35
C LYS A 76 8.06 -11.83 -9.67
N GLN A 77 7.77 -10.52 -9.60
CA GLN A 77 7.63 -9.72 -10.81
C GLN A 77 9.02 -9.43 -11.37
N GLU A 78 9.24 -9.99 -12.55
CA GLU A 78 10.41 -9.83 -13.39
C GLU A 78 10.46 -8.39 -13.92
N GLN A 79 11.53 -7.68 -13.56
CA GLN A 79 11.85 -6.36 -14.08
C GLN A 79 12.15 -6.47 -15.58
N ASN A 80 11.50 -5.66 -16.41
CA ASN A 80 11.95 -5.42 -17.79
C ASN A 80 12.48 -3.97 -17.95
N PRO A 81 13.61 -3.80 -18.66
CA PRO A 81 14.45 -2.59 -18.65
C PRO A 81 13.91 -1.41 -19.50
N PRO A 82 14.49 -0.20 -19.35
CA PRO A 82 14.00 1.03 -19.98
C PRO A 82 14.31 1.09 -21.48
N SER A 83 13.31 1.39 -22.30
CA SER A 83 13.50 1.71 -23.71
C SER A 83 14.02 3.14 -23.89
N GLU A 84 15.07 3.23 -24.72
CA GLU A 84 15.85 4.40 -25.06
C GLU A 84 15.08 5.55 -25.73
N LYS A 85 15.44 6.76 -25.32
CA LYS A 85 15.76 7.95 -26.14
C LYS A 85 15.06 8.07 -27.52
N GLU A 86 14.13 9.02 -27.61
CA GLU A 86 14.00 9.85 -28.81
C GLU A 86 14.28 11.31 -28.48
N LYS A 87 15.35 11.81 -29.10
CA LYS A 87 15.80 13.19 -29.12
C LYS A 87 15.06 13.91 -30.26
N PRO A 88 14.30 15.00 -30.04
CA PRO A 88 13.94 15.86 -31.15
C PRO A 88 15.14 16.74 -31.49
N ALA A 89 15.58 16.59 -32.74
CA ALA A 89 16.63 17.37 -33.37
C ALA A 89 16.26 18.86 -33.42
N ALA A 90 17.26 19.70 -33.12
CA ALA A 90 17.24 21.11 -33.43
C ALA A 90 17.07 21.32 -34.94
N LYS A 91 16.09 22.15 -35.34
CA LYS A 91 16.17 22.93 -36.58
C LYS A 91 16.18 24.41 -36.18
N LYS A 92 17.34 25.03 -36.38
CA LYS A 92 17.46 26.45 -36.67
C LYS A 92 16.99 26.64 -38.10
N GLU A 93 16.20 27.68 -38.37
CA GLU A 93 16.29 28.53 -39.56
C GLU A 93 15.35 29.73 -39.38
N GLU A 94 15.97 30.92 -39.49
CA GLU A 94 15.51 32.30 -39.68
C GLU A 94 14.49 32.94 -38.70
#